data_AF-A0A8J8JZ89-F1
#
_entry.id   AF-A0A8J8JZ89-F1
#
_cell.length_a   1.000
_cell.length_b   1.000
_cell.length_c   1.000
_cell.angle_alpha   90.00
_cell.angle_beta   90.00
_cell.angle_gamma   90.00
#
_symmetry.space_group_name_H-M   'P 1'
#
loop_
_entity.id
_entity.type
_entity.pdbx_description
1 polymer ?
#
loop_
_entity_poly.entity_id
_entity_poly.type
_entity_poly.pdbx_seq_one_letter_code
_entity_poly.pdbx_strand_id
1 'polypeptide(L)'
;MSKKRFVQAVVIRSLPELPKLSAAINYAEGLWDGLTQHGYGADKGMPNENKDWYQALTSRQKKWFTGFWNAFNYKNNRNGAAMRWAQLGDLTPEEYKVIIEAAKKEAVKQLPSGQARKMAQGWLHEKRYQDYQPSKQTKVVEKTHVLMRLNNELKAIKKLYESSKSDALLKQIEKLEQAIRDARV
;
A
#
# COMPACT_ATOMS: atom_id res chain seq x y z
N MET A 1 11.91 -26.32 4.63
CA MET A 1 12.31 -27.40 3.67
C MET A 1 11.76 -27.05 2.29
N SER A 2 12.42 -27.37 1.16
CA SER A 2 11.88 -27.07 -0.18
C SER A 2 10.95 -28.19 -0.67
N LYS A 3 9.92 -27.86 -1.49
CA LYS A 3 8.98 -28.84 -2.09
C LYS A 3 9.74 -30.00 -2.76
N LYS A 4 10.79 -29.69 -3.53
CA LYS A 4 11.66 -30.70 -4.17
C LYS A 4 12.24 -31.70 -3.17
N ARG A 5 12.83 -31.23 -2.07
CA ARG A 5 13.44 -32.12 -1.06
C ARG A 5 12.38 -32.94 -0.31
N PHE A 6 11.22 -32.36 -0.06
CA PHE A 6 10.10 -33.07 0.55
C PHE A 6 9.60 -34.21 -0.35
N VAL A 7 9.29 -33.91 -1.61
CA VAL A 7 8.82 -34.90 -2.60
C VAL A 7 9.85 -36.02 -2.75
N GLN A 8 11.14 -35.68 -2.87
CA GLN A 8 12.21 -36.68 -2.90
C GLN A 8 12.22 -37.57 -1.65
N ALA A 9 12.10 -36.99 -0.46
CA ALA A 9 12.09 -37.77 0.79
C ALA A 9 10.88 -38.70 0.92
N VAL A 10 9.70 -38.27 0.45
CA VAL A 10 8.49 -39.09 0.43
C VAL A 10 8.65 -40.24 -0.55
N VAL A 11 9.11 -39.97 -1.78
CA VAL A 11 9.31 -40.99 -2.82
C VAL A 11 10.39 -42.00 -2.41
N ILE A 12 11.49 -41.55 -1.80
CA ILE A 12 12.54 -42.45 -1.29
C ILE A 12 12.00 -43.36 -0.18
N ARG A 13 11.13 -42.85 0.71
CA ARG A 13 10.55 -43.64 1.80
C ARG A 13 9.45 -44.60 1.33
N SER A 14 8.70 -44.24 0.30
CA SER A 14 7.63 -45.08 -0.22
C SER A 14 8.13 -46.16 -1.18
N LEU A 15 9.39 -46.07 -1.65
CA LEU A 15 10.06 -47.03 -2.54
C LEU A 15 9.12 -47.57 -3.65
N PRO A 16 8.51 -46.69 -4.46
CA PRO A 16 7.55 -47.14 -5.45
C PRO A 16 8.26 -47.91 -6.57
N GLU A 17 7.58 -48.92 -7.10
CA GLU A 17 7.98 -49.54 -8.37
C GLU A 17 7.98 -48.47 -9.49
N LEU A 18 8.88 -48.60 -10.47
CA LEU A 18 9.01 -47.66 -11.60
C LEU A 18 7.68 -47.25 -12.27
N PRO A 19 6.74 -48.17 -12.60
CA PRO A 19 5.46 -47.77 -13.19
C PRO A 19 4.56 -46.94 -12.26
N LYS A 20 4.80 -46.99 -10.93
CA LYS A 20 4.04 -46.26 -9.90
C LYS A 20 4.73 -44.96 -9.47
N LEU A 21 5.90 -44.64 -10.02
CA LEU A 21 6.67 -43.46 -9.65
C LEU A 21 5.89 -42.16 -9.86
N SER A 22 5.18 -42.03 -10.99
CA SER A 22 4.35 -40.86 -11.28
C SER A 22 3.25 -40.65 -10.25
N ALA A 23 2.55 -41.74 -9.87
CA ALA A 23 1.53 -41.70 -8.83
C ALA A 23 2.10 -41.32 -7.46
N ALA A 24 3.29 -41.83 -7.12
CA ALA A 24 3.99 -41.49 -5.87
C ALA A 24 4.43 -40.02 -5.82
N ILE A 25 4.89 -39.46 -6.94
CA ILE A 25 5.22 -38.04 -7.06
C ILE A 25 3.95 -37.19 -6.86
N ASN A 26 2.87 -37.51 -7.58
CA ASN A 26 1.60 -36.78 -7.47
C ASN A 26 1.06 -36.81 -6.03
N TYR A 27 1.13 -37.96 -5.37
CA TYR A 27 0.76 -38.11 -3.96
C TYR A 27 1.60 -37.21 -3.05
N ALA A 28 2.93 -37.22 -3.22
CA ALA A 28 3.83 -36.39 -2.43
C ALA A 28 3.62 -34.89 -2.67
N GLU A 29 3.30 -34.48 -3.90
CA GLU A 29 2.97 -33.10 -4.23
C GLU A 29 1.65 -32.66 -3.60
N GLY A 30 0.60 -33.48 -3.68
CA GLY A 30 -0.68 -33.21 -3.03
C GLY A 30 -0.56 -33.13 -1.50
N LEU A 31 0.24 -34.02 -0.92
CA LEU A 31 0.54 -34.00 0.52
C LEU A 31 1.28 -32.71 0.91
N TRP A 32 2.25 -32.28 0.10
CA TRP A 32 2.94 -31.01 0.33
C TRP A 32 1.97 -29.82 0.28
N ASP A 33 1.07 -29.79 -0.69
CA ASP A 33 0.13 -28.68 -0.85
C ASP A 33 -0.85 -28.65 0.34
N GLY A 34 -1.36 -29.81 0.79
CA GLY A 34 -2.20 -29.91 1.99
C GLY A 34 -1.47 -29.48 3.27
N LEU A 35 -0.24 -29.96 3.49
CA LEU A 35 0.59 -29.54 4.62
C LEU A 35 0.88 -28.03 4.59
N THR A 36 1.07 -27.47 3.40
CA THR A 36 1.28 -26.03 3.22
C THR A 36 0.03 -25.22 3.60
N GLN A 37 -1.17 -25.70 3.24
CA GLN A 37 -2.43 -25.06 3.65
C GLN A 37 -2.61 -25.06 5.18
N HIS A 38 -2.11 -26.09 5.87
CA HIS A 38 -2.15 -26.20 7.33
C HIS A 38 -0.94 -25.56 8.04
N GLY A 39 -0.07 -24.84 7.31
CA GLY A 39 1.05 -24.10 7.90
C GLY A 39 2.32 -24.92 8.17
N TYR A 40 2.38 -26.18 7.75
CA TYR A 40 3.56 -27.07 7.84
C TYR A 40 4.45 -27.03 6.58
N GLY A 41 4.05 -26.27 5.57
CA GLY A 41 4.78 -26.13 4.30
C GLY A 41 6.09 -25.36 4.44
N ALA A 42 6.72 -25.04 3.31
CA ALA A 42 7.86 -24.14 3.33
C ALA A 42 7.44 -22.81 3.94
N ASP A 43 8.17 -22.37 4.97
CA ASP A 43 8.20 -20.95 5.32
C ASP A 43 8.36 -20.18 4.02
N LYS A 44 7.52 -19.16 3.80
CA LYS A 44 7.70 -18.20 2.73
C LYS A 44 9.05 -17.53 3.00
N GLY A 45 10.11 -18.14 2.47
CA GLY A 45 11.48 -17.78 2.77
C GLY A 45 11.65 -16.28 2.58
N MET A 46 12.44 -15.67 3.47
CA MET A 46 12.78 -14.27 3.30
C MET A 46 13.26 -14.05 1.86
N PRO A 47 12.74 -13.03 1.15
CA PRO A 47 13.03 -12.90 -0.27
C PRO A 47 14.53 -12.71 -0.46
N ASN A 48 15.04 -13.30 -1.53
CA ASN A 48 16.47 -13.38 -1.83
C ASN A 48 17.12 -11.99 -1.74
N GLU A 49 18.04 -11.78 -0.80
CA GLU A 49 18.63 -10.46 -0.50
C GLU A 49 19.50 -9.94 -1.66
N ASN A 50 19.98 -10.84 -2.53
CA ASN A 50 20.80 -10.50 -3.70
C ASN A 50 20.02 -9.95 -4.90
N LYS A 51 18.68 -9.89 -4.84
CA LYS A 51 17.86 -9.26 -5.88
C LYS A 51 17.73 -7.76 -5.60
N ASP A 52 17.96 -6.93 -6.61
CA ASP A 52 17.60 -5.50 -6.53
C ASP A 52 16.08 -5.37 -6.66
N TRP A 53 15.41 -5.33 -5.51
CA TRP A 53 13.97 -5.22 -5.41
C TRP A 53 13.47 -3.84 -5.84
N TYR A 54 14.29 -2.80 -5.69
CA TYR A 54 13.92 -1.48 -6.17
C TYR A 54 13.81 -1.49 -7.69
N GLN A 55 14.73 -2.15 -8.40
CA GLN A 55 14.65 -2.26 -9.85
C GLN A 55 13.47 -3.11 -10.33
N ALA A 56 13.09 -4.13 -9.56
CA ALA A 56 11.94 -4.99 -9.86
C ALA A 56 10.57 -4.32 -9.67
N LEU A 57 10.49 -3.14 -9.04
CA LEU A 57 9.25 -2.38 -8.93
C LEU A 57 8.81 -1.80 -10.29
N THR A 58 7.50 -1.75 -10.52
CA THR A 58 6.94 -1.04 -11.68
C THR A 58 7.20 0.47 -11.58
N SER A 59 7.17 1.20 -12.71
CA SER A 59 7.36 2.66 -12.71
C SER A 59 6.38 3.38 -11.77
N ARG A 60 5.13 2.90 -11.69
CA ARG A 60 4.12 3.40 -10.76
C ARG A 60 4.52 3.15 -9.30
N GLN A 61 4.90 1.92 -8.97
CA GLN A 61 5.34 1.58 -7.62
C GLN A 61 6.62 2.34 -7.22
N LYS A 62 7.58 2.53 -8.13
CA LYS A 62 8.80 3.32 -7.89
C LYS A 62 8.48 4.77 -7.49
N LYS A 63 7.51 5.41 -8.18
CA LYS A 63 7.07 6.77 -7.87
C LYS A 63 6.54 6.88 -6.45
N TRP A 64 5.62 5.99 -6.07
CA TRP A 64 5.03 5.99 -4.73
C TRP A 64 6.03 5.57 -3.64
N PHE A 65 6.86 4.57 -3.93
CA PHE A 65 7.93 4.13 -3.03
C PHE A 65 8.93 5.25 -2.74
N THR A 66 9.28 6.06 -3.74
CA THR A 66 10.16 7.22 -3.53
C THR A 66 9.51 8.25 -2.60
N GLY A 67 8.21 8.50 -2.76
CA GLY A 67 7.44 9.33 -1.84
C GLY A 67 7.42 8.79 -0.41
N PHE A 68 7.17 7.49 -0.25
CA PHE A 68 7.25 6.80 1.05
C PHE A 68 8.64 6.87 1.67
N TRP A 69 9.68 6.60 0.88
CA TRP A 69 11.07 6.58 1.34
C TRP A 69 11.51 7.96 1.88
N ASN A 70 11.08 9.02 1.20
CA ASN A 70 11.33 10.39 1.66
C ASN A 70 10.50 10.73 2.91
N ALA A 71 9.27 10.24 3.01
CA ALA A 71 8.38 10.49 4.15
C ALA A 71 8.82 9.79 5.45
N PHE A 72 9.32 8.55 5.36
CA PHE A 72 9.71 7.75 6.54
C PHE A 72 10.98 8.28 7.24
N ASN A 73 11.81 9.06 6.52
CA ASN A 73 12.99 9.79 7.01
C ASN A 73 14.02 8.94 7.81
N TYR A 74 14.00 7.62 7.68
CA TYR A 74 14.96 6.71 8.27
C TYR A 74 15.59 5.84 7.17
N LYS A 75 16.73 6.30 6.64
CA LYS A 75 17.31 5.87 5.36
C LYS A 75 18.17 4.61 5.46
N ASN A 76 17.67 3.57 6.13
CA ASN A 76 18.38 2.31 6.30
C ASN A 76 17.66 1.14 5.60
N ASN A 77 18.45 0.29 4.93
CA ASN A 77 17.98 -0.88 4.17
C ASN A 77 16.87 -0.59 3.12
N ARG A 78 17.19 0.25 2.13
CA ARG A 78 16.28 0.61 1.03
C ARG A 78 15.80 -0.60 0.23
N ASN A 79 16.69 -1.57 -0.03
CA ASN A 79 16.35 -2.75 -0.81
C ASN A 79 15.33 -3.64 -0.07
N GLY A 80 15.53 -3.86 1.23
CA GLY A 80 14.56 -4.57 2.07
C GLY A 80 13.21 -3.86 2.17
N ALA A 81 13.20 -2.53 2.20
CA ALA A 81 11.95 -1.76 2.14
C ALA A 81 11.25 -1.90 0.77
N ALA A 82 12.00 -1.82 -0.34
CA ALA A 82 11.46 -2.00 -1.69
C ALA A 82 10.91 -3.41 -1.91
N MET A 83 11.54 -4.42 -1.33
CA MET A 83 11.06 -5.80 -1.32
C MET A 83 9.69 -5.91 -0.64
N ARG A 84 9.53 -5.35 0.56
CA ARG A 84 8.24 -5.34 1.26
C ARG A 84 7.20 -4.49 0.54
N TRP A 85 7.63 -3.41 -0.11
CA TRP A 85 6.78 -2.59 -0.96
C TRP A 85 6.25 -3.38 -2.17
N ALA A 86 7.11 -4.16 -2.84
CA ALA A 86 6.70 -5.03 -3.94
C ALA A 86 5.68 -6.08 -3.51
N GLN A 87 5.80 -6.59 -2.28
CA GLN A 87 4.87 -7.57 -1.70
C GLN A 87 3.48 -6.99 -1.39
N LEU A 88 3.32 -5.66 -1.31
CA LEU A 88 2.01 -5.02 -1.14
C LEU A 88 1.13 -5.20 -2.39
N GLY A 89 1.72 -5.53 -3.54
CA GLY A 89 1.00 -5.65 -4.81
C GLY A 89 0.69 -4.30 -5.44
N ASP A 90 -0.33 -4.26 -6.29
CA ASP A 90 -0.75 -3.05 -7.00
C ASP A 90 -1.90 -2.39 -6.24
N LEU A 91 -1.56 -1.46 -5.35
CA LEU A 91 -2.52 -0.71 -4.55
C LEU A 91 -3.13 0.47 -5.32
N THR A 92 -4.29 0.93 -4.86
CA THR A 92 -4.90 2.18 -5.31
C THR A 92 -4.05 3.39 -4.92
N PRO A 93 -4.12 4.51 -5.66
CA PRO A 93 -3.44 5.75 -5.29
C PRO A 93 -3.79 6.23 -3.87
N GLU A 94 -5.02 6.01 -3.43
CA GLU A 94 -5.54 6.39 -2.12
C GLU A 94 -4.83 5.60 -1.00
N GLU A 95 -4.69 4.29 -1.18
CA GLU A 95 -3.97 3.43 -0.23
C GLU A 95 -2.49 3.81 -0.13
N TYR A 96 -1.83 4.10 -1.26
CA TYR A 96 -0.45 4.59 -1.24
C TYR A 96 -0.32 5.91 -0.44
N LYS A 97 -1.27 6.84 -0.59
CA LYS A 97 -1.29 8.08 0.19
C LYS A 97 -1.43 7.79 1.68
N VAL A 98 -2.32 6.88 2.09
CA VAL A 98 -2.48 6.49 3.51
C VAL A 98 -1.17 5.97 4.08
N ILE A 99 -0.48 5.10 3.36
CA ILE A 99 0.82 4.55 3.79
C ILE A 99 1.87 5.65 3.93
N ILE A 100 1.91 6.61 2.99
CA ILE A 100 2.86 7.73 3.03
C ILE A 100 2.56 8.67 4.21
N GLU A 101 1.30 9.00 4.47
CA GLU A 101 0.90 9.83 5.61
C GLU A 101 1.20 9.14 6.95
N ALA A 102 0.95 7.83 7.04
CA ALA A 102 1.34 7.02 8.19
C ALA A 102 2.86 7.04 8.41
N ALA A 103 3.64 6.93 7.34
CA ALA A 103 5.10 7.00 7.39
C ALA A 103 5.60 8.36 7.88
N LYS A 104 4.97 9.47 7.45
CA LYS A 104 5.30 10.82 7.95
C LYS A 104 5.08 10.93 9.46
N LYS A 105 3.95 10.42 9.98
CA LYS A 105 3.70 10.45 11.43
C LYS A 105 4.68 9.58 12.20
N GLU A 106 5.01 8.38 11.70
CA GLU A 106 6.02 7.52 12.34
C GLU A 106 7.39 8.19 12.36
N ALA A 107 7.76 8.95 11.32
CA ALA A 107 9.02 9.68 11.24
C ALA A 107 9.15 10.79 12.30
N VAL A 108 8.05 11.46 12.65
CA VAL A 108 8.00 12.54 13.66
C VAL A 108 7.80 12.00 15.08
N LYS A 109 7.34 10.75 15.22
CA LYS A 109 7.10 10.12 16.51
C LYS A 109 8.38 10.11 17.37
N GLN A 110 8.28 10.67 18.56
CA GLN A 110 9.33 10.56 19.57
C GLN A 110 9.22 9.19 20.24
N LEU A 111 10.34 8.48 20.33
CA LEU A 111 10.40 7.19 20.99
C LEU A 111 10.90 7.37 22.43
N PRO A 112 10.42 6.55 23.37
CA PRO A 112 10.97 6.49 24.73
C PRO A 112 12.49 6.20 24.69
N SER A 113 13.21 6.73 25.68
CA SER A 113 14.65 6.48 25.83
C SER A 113 14.94 4.97 25.86
N GLY A 114 15.91 4.53 25.05
CA GLY A 114 16.28 3.12 24.90
C GLY A 114 15.54 2.34 23.80
N GLN A 115 14.52 2.90 23.16
CA GLN A 115 13.88 2.27 22.00
C GLN A 115 14.46 2.77 20.67
N ALA A 116 14.94 1.84 19.84
CA ALA A 116 15.38 2.15 18.49
C ALA A 116 14.18 2.25 17.51
N ARG A 117 14.27 3.18 16.56
CA ARG A 117 13.29 3.28 15.47
C ARG A 117 13.29 2.02 14.63
N LYS A 118 12.10 1.53 14.31
CA LYS A 118 11.93 0.37 13.44
C LYS A 118 12.35 0.72 12.01
N MET A 119 13.08 -0.20 11.37
CA MET A 119 13.47 -0.08 9.96
C MET A 119 12.22 -0.06 9.07
N ALA A 120 12.29 0.65 7.93
CA ALA A 120 11.18 0.75 6.97
C ALA A 120 10.70 -0.64 6.49
N GLN A 121 11.63 -1.58 6.29
CA GLN A 121 11.31 -2.98 5.98
C GLN A 121 10.43 -3.62 7.06
N GLY A 122 10.81 -3.52 8.33
CA GLY A 122 10.06 -4.10 9.44
C GLY A 122 8.71 -3.43 9.64
N TRP A 123 8.66 -2.10 9.47
CA TRP A 123 7.43 -1.32 9.57
C TRP A 123 6.42 -1.69 8.47
N LEU A 124 6.87 -1.87 7.23
CA LEU A 124 6.04 -2.35 6.13
C LEU A 124 5.62 -3.81 6.32
N HIS A 125 6.54 -4.67 6.80
CA HIS A 125 6.26 -6.09 7.01
C HIS A 125 5.14 -6.32 8.01
N GLU A 126 5.15 -5.57 9.11
CA GLU A 126 4.12 -5.63 10.16
C GLU A 126 2.86 -4.84 9.84
N LYS A 127 2.79 -4.22 8.65
CA LYS A 127 1.65 -3.41 8.21
C LYS A 127 1.23 -2.34 9.23
N ARG A 128 2.18 -1.72 9.92
CA ARG A 128 1.91 -0.70 10.96
C ARG A 128 1.22 0.56 10.43
N TYR A 129 1.16 0.73 9.11
CA TYR A 129 0.31 1.73 8.46
C TYR A 129 -1.20 1.49 8.68
N GLN A 130 -1.62 0.28 9.06
CA GLN A 130 -3.01 -0.02 9.40
C GLN A 130 -3.39 0.53 10.79
N ASP A 131 -2.42 0.65 11.70
CA ASP A 131 -2.62 1.30 13.00
C ASP A 131 -2.83 2.81 12.87
N TYR A 132 -2.50 3.37 11.70
CA TYR A 132 -2.67 4.79 11.42
C TYR A 132 -4.13 5.14 11.22
N GLN A 133 -4.69 5.80 12.23
CA GLN A 133 -5.94 6.53 12.11
C GLN A 133 -5.63 7.92 11.52
N PRO A 134 -6.10 8.27 10.31
CA PRO A 134 -5.97 9.63 9.81
C PRO A 134 -6.66 10.56 10.82
N SER A 135 -5.91 11.52 11.35
CA SER A 135 -6.45 12.50 12.29
C SER A 135 -7.58 13.23 11.59
N LYS A 136 -8.75 13.36 12.24
CA LYS A 136 -9.94 14.05 11.69
C LYS A 136 -9.61 15.42 11.06
N GLN A 137 -8.55 16.07 11.53
CA GLN A 137 -8.02 17.34 11.00
C GLN A 137 -7.71 17.32 9.49
N THR A 138 -7.18 16.23 8.90
CA THR A 138 -6.81 16.24 7.47
C THR A 138 -8.05 16.32 6.57
N LYS A 139 -9.14 15.64 6.93
CA LYS A 139 -10.42 15.74 6.23
C LYS A 139 -11.05 17.12 6.36
N VAL A 140 -10.86 17.79 7.50
CA VAL A 140 -11.34 19.16 7.72
C VAL A 140 -10.57 20.13 6.83
N VAL A 141 -9.24 20.04 6.75
CA VAL A 141 -8.42 20.92 5.90
C VAL A 141 -8.77 20.76 4.42
N GLU A 142 -8.96 19.54 3.93
CA GLU A 142 -9.40 19.30 2.55
C GLU A 142 -10.80 19.88 2.28
N LYS A 143 -11.78 19.66 3.17
CA LYS A 143 -13.10 20.28 3.06
C LYS A 143 -13.01 21.81 3.06
N THR A 144 -12.19 22.40 3.93
CA THR A 144 -11.97 23.86 3.98
C THR A 144 -11.38 24.40 2.68
N HIS A 145 -10.41 23.69 2.09
CA HIS A 145 -9.76 24.13 0.86
C HIS A 145 -10.71 24.05 -0.36
N VAL A 146 -11.56 23.02 -0.41
CA VAL A 146 -12.62 22.87 -1.43
C VAL A 146 -13.64 24.00 -1.30
N LEU A 147 -14.12 24.27 -0.09
CA LEU A 147 -15.07 25.36 0.17
C LEU A 147 -14.49 26.73 -0.20
N MET A 148 -13.21 26.98 0.12
CA MET A 148 -12.53 28.22 -0.24
C MET A 148 -12.47 28.42 -1.76
N ARG A 149 -12.14 27.37 -2.51
CA ARG A 149 -12.11 27.42 -3.98
C ARG A 149 -13.50 27.71 -4.56
N LEU A 150 -14.53 26.97 -4.13
CA LEU A 150 -15.89 27.14 -4.61
C LEU A 150 -16.44 28.55 -4.30
N ASN A 151 -16.14 29.09 -3.11
CA ASN A 151 -16.52 30.46 -2.75
C ASN A 151 -15.83 31.51 -3.64
N ASN A 152 -14.55 31.30 -3.97
CA ASN A 152 -13.82 32.21 -4.86
C ASN A 152 -14.36 32.17 -6.29
N GLU A 153 -14.65 30.98 -6.82
CA GLU A 153 -15.28 30.79 -8.13
C GLU A 153 -16.67 31.45 -8.17
N LEU A 154 -17.49 31.25 -7.13
CA LEU A 154 -18.80 31.88 -7.02
C LEU A 154 -18.70 33.41 -7.00
N LYS A 155 -17.74 33.98 -6.25
CA LYS A 155 -17.53 35.43 -6.20
C LYS A 155 -17.13 36.00 -7.57
N ALA A 156 -16.26 35.28 -8.30
CA ALA A 156 -15.85 35.68 -9.63
C ALA A 156 -17.02 35.67 -10.63
N ILE A 157 -17.83 34.59 -10.61
CA ILE A 157 -18.98 34.46 -11.52
C ILE A 157 -20.10 35.46 -11.17
N LYS A 158 -20.36 35.74 -9.89
CA LYS A 158 -21.31 36.79 -9.48
C LYS A 158 -20.92 38.17 -10.02
N LYS A 159 -19.62 38.52 -9.95
CA LYS A 159 -19.11 39.77 -10.53
C LYS A 159 -19.29 39.84 -12.05
N LEU A 160 -19.08 38.72 -12.75
CA LEU A 160 -19.31 38.64 -14.20
C LEU A 160 -20.79 38.74 -14.55
N TYR A 161 -21.66 38.12 -13.75
CA TYR A 161 -23.11 38.22 -13.92
C TYR A 161 -23.62 39.65 -13.73
N GLU A 162 -23.11 40.41 -12.76
CA GLU A 162 -23.48 41.83 -12.57
C GLU A 162 -23.20 42.69 -13.82
N SER A 163 -22.14 42.37 -14.56
CA SER A 163 -21.76 43.10 -15.78
C SER A 163 -22.49 42.65 -17.04
N SER A 164 -22.84 41.36 -17.15
CA SER A 164 -23.34 40.75 -18.40
C SER A 164 -24.82 40.35 -18.35
N LYS A 165 -25.39 40.18 -17.15
CA LYS A 165 -26.76 39.72 -16.90
C LYS A 165 -27.17 38.48 -17.71
N SER A 166 -26.22 37.57 -17.96
CA SER A 166 -26.47 36.36 -18.74
C SER A 166 -27.12 35.25 -17.91
N ASP A 167 -28.22 34.67 -18.42
CA ASP A 167 -28.90 33.52 -17.81
C ASP A 167 -28.02 32.27 -17.68
N ALA A 168 -27.02 32.13 -18.56
CA ALA A 168 -26.07 31.01 -18.48
C ALA A 168 -25.19 31.09 -17.22
N LEU A 169 -24.79 32.31 -16.81
CA LEU A 169 -24.03 32.53 -15.58
C LEU A 169 -24.90 32.32 -14.34
N LEU A 170 -26.20 32.63 -14.43
CA LEU A 170 -27.16 32.42 -13.35
C LEU A 170 -27.28 30.93 -13.00
N LYS A 171 -27.44 30.05 -14.01
CA LYS A 171 -27.42 28.59 -13.82
C LYS A 171 -26.10 28.09 -13.23
N GLN A 172 -24.98 28.71 -13.58
CA GLN A 172 -23.67 28.34 -13.07
C GLN A 172 -23.48 28.77 -11.60
N ILE A 173 -24.04 29.91 -11.20
CA ILE A 173 -24.11 30.37 -9.80
C ILE A 173 -24.92 29.37 -8.97
N GLU A 174 -26.12 29.00 -9.43
CA GLU A 174 -26.97 28.02 -8.72
C GLU A 174 -26.26 26.68 -8.53
N LYS A 175 -25.57 26.20 -9.56
CA LYS A 175 -24.78 24.96 -9.50
C LYS A 175 -23.64 25.05 -8.47
N LEU A 176 -22.93 26.19 -8.42
CA LEU A 176 -21.88 26.41 -7.42
C LEU A 176 -22.44 26.54 -6.01
N GLU A 177 -23.58 27.21 -5.82
CA GLU A 177 -24.26 27.30 -4.54
C GLU A 177 -24.72 25.94 -4.03
N GLN A 178 -25.21 25.07 -4.93
CA GLN A 178 -25.53 23.69 -4.58
C GLN A 178 -24.29 22.89 -4.20
N ALA A 179 -23.21 22.98 -4.98
CA ALA A 179 -21.94 22.30 -4.66
C ALA A 179 -21.35 22.76 -3.32
N ILE A 180 -21.50 24.03 -2.95
CA ILE A 180 -21.09 24.56 -1.63
C ILE A 180 -21.97 23.97 -0.51
N ARG A 181 -23.28 23.86 -0.73
CA ARG A 181 -24.20 23.22 0.23
C ARG A 181 -23.82 21.76 0.45
N ASP A 182 -23.62 21.00 -0.62
CA ASP A 182 -23.28 19.58 -0.55
C ASP A 182 -21.92 19.36 0.13
N ALA A 183 -20.95 20.26 -0.07
CA ALA A 183 -19.63 20.19 0.56
C ALA A 183 -19.63 20.57 2.07
N ARG A 184 -20.68 21.25 2.57
CA ARG A 184 -20.84 21.63 3.98
C ARG A 184 -21.46 20.52 4.84
N VAL A 185 -22.23 19.61 4.22
CA VAL A 185 -22.79 18.39 4.85
C VAL A 185 -21.68 17.35 5.07
#